data_AF-A0A316LDQ1-F1
#
_entry.id   AF-A0A316LDQ1-F1
#
_cell.length_a   1.000
_cell.length_b   1.000
_cell.length_c   1.000
_cell.angle_alpha   90.00
_cell.angle_beta   90.00
_cell.angle_gamma   90.00
#
_symmetry.space_group_name_H-M   'P 1'
#
loop_
_entity.id
_entity.type
_entity.pdbx_description
1 polymer ?
#
loop_
_entity_poly.entity_id
_entity_poly.type
_entity_poly.pdbx_seq_one_letter_code
_entity_poly.pdbx_strand_id
1 'polypeptide(L)'
;MKQNIILIVILIGLFVFGLLIYDFSDALDDVLYDSSWYIYEDGKLNKMDFKDNEFSYVNVDSGKVLDNYKSCHTFRYNRSINVIKLNCNINENKIYVSSFDKNSLVMQINGVEKTYYSSKEEANKFEFIKNNGLTKEEYDKLVDIDFTKYSSIIPAEFDTLLNSKETNYVAAVNSNVNYANISNYVALDKFISEAKKNVLLLNVSNITKEDAKNLHSKSDYFSADVSEYITNEINVYMIGNKKIKFVTKLDFKDLKSAKEFNVEE
;
A
#
# COMPACT_ATOMS: atom_id res chain seq x y z
N MET A 1 -43.17 -7.27 -53.11
CA MET A 1 -43.70 -6.60 -51.89
C MET A 1 -43.19 -7.24 -50.59
N LYS A 2 -43.24 -8.58 -50.41
CA LYS A 2 -42.72 -9.27 -49.20
C LYS A 2 -41.20 -9.10 -48.96
N GLN A 3 -40.36 -9.14 -49.99
CA GLN A 3 -38.90 -8.95 -49.86
C GLN A 3 -38.51 -7.54 -49.37
N ASN A 4 -39.19 -6.48 -49.84
CA ASN A 4 -38.91 -5.11 -49.43
C ASN A 4 -39.28 -4.86 -47.95
N ILE A 5 -40.35 -5.51 -47.47
CA ILE A 5 -40.75 -5.41 -46.06
C ILE A 5 -39.74 -6.12 -45.15
N ILE A 6 -39.24 -7.30 -45.55
CA ILE A 6 -38.19 -8.02 -44.80
C ILE A 6 -36.91 -7.19 -44.71
N LEU A 7 -36.49 -6.55 -45.81
CA LEU A 7 -35.30 -5.68 -45.84
C LEU A 7 -35.45 -4.46 -44.91
N ILE A 8 -36.63 -3.83 -44.89
CA ILE A 8 -36.93 -2.70 -43.99
C ILE A 8 -36.88 -3.12 -42.52
N VAL A 9 -37.42 -4.30 -42.19
CA VAL A 9 -37.37 -4.82 -40.82
C VAL A 9 -35.92 -5.10 -40.38
N ILE A 10 -35.09 -5.65 -41.27
CA ILE A 10 -33.66 -5.86 -40.99
C ILE A 10 -32.93 -4.52 -40.80
N LEU A 11 -33.20 -3.52 -41.65
CA LEU A 11 -32.59 -2.18 -41.54
C LEU A 11 -33.01 -1.46 -40.26
N ILE A 12 -34.29 -1.53 -39.86
CA ILE A 12 -34.76 -0.97 -38.58
C ILE A 12 -34.08 -1.71 -37.42
N GLY A 13 -34.00 -3.04 -37.49
CA GLY A 13 -33.29 -3.85 -36.49
C GLY A 13 -31.83 -3.43 -36.33
N LEU A 14 -31.10 -3.28 -37.44
CA LEU A 14 -29.71 -2.82 -37.45
C LEU A 14 -29.55 -1.37 -36.98
N PHE A 15 -30.49 -0.49 -37.33
CA PHE A 15 -30.48 0.91 -36.88
C PHE A 15 -30.68 1.01 -35.37
N VAL A 16 -31.66 0.29 -34.82
CA VAL A 16 -31.90 0.24 -33.37
C VAL A 16 -30.72 -0.40 -32.64
N PHE A 17 -30.13 -1.48 -33.19
CA PHE A 17 -28.91 -2.08 -32.63
C PHE A 17 -27.70 -1.14 -32.70
N GLY A 18 -27.59 -0.37 -33.80
CA GLY A 18 -26.55 0.64 -33.99
C GLY A 18 -26.64 1.76 -32.96
N LEU A 19 -27.85 2.25 -32.66
CA LEU A 19 -28.07 3.24 -31.59
C LEU A 19 -27.66 2.70 -30.21
N LEU A 20 -28.04 1.47 -29.89
CA LEU A 20 -27.66 0.82 -28.61
C LEU A 20 -26.14 0.57 -28.49
N ILE A 21 -25.43 0.42 -29.61
CA ILE A 21 -23.97 0.29 -29.66
C ILE A 21 -23.31 1.67 -29.57
N TYR A 22 -23.86 2.68 -30.24
CA TYR A 22 -23.36 4.05 -30.23
C TYR A 22 -23.38 4.65 -28.82
N ASP A 23 -24.39 4.30 -28.02
CA ASP A 23 -24.47 4.69 -26.60
C ASP A 23 -23.23 4.27 -25.79
N PHE A 24 -22.45 3.28 -26.21
CA PHE A 24 -21.23 2.87 -25.53
C PHE A 24 -20.05 2.90 -26.50
N SER A 25 -19.76 4.07 -27.06
CA SER A 25 -18.62 4.24 -27.99
C SER A 25 -17.72 5.43 -27.63
N ASP A 26 -17.94 6.05 -26.47
CA ASP A 26 -17.13 7.16 -26.01
C ASP A 26 -15.74 6.71 -25.56
N ALA A 27 -14.75 7.59 -25.75
CA ALA A 27 -13.44 7.43 -25.13
C ALA A 27 -13.55 7.60 -23.61
N LEU A 28 -12.93 6.67 -22.87
CA LEU A 28 -12.76 6.77 -21.42
C LEU A 28 -11.80 7.93 -21.10
N ASP A 29 -11.96 8.53 -19.92
CA ASP A 29 -11.04 9.57 -19.45
C ASP A 29 -9.61 9.02 -19.31
N ASP A 30 -8.60 9.78 -19.72
CA ASP A 30 -7.20 9.36 -19.70
C ASP A 30 -6.74 8.95 -18.29
N VAL A 31 -7.25 9.60 -17.23
CA VAL A 31 -6.92 9.22 -15.85
C VAL A 31 -7.39 7.80 -15.52
N LEU A 32 -8.58 7.42 -15.98
CA LEU A 32 -9.13 6.08 -15.79
C LEU A 32 -8.42 5.05 -16.67
N TYR A 33 -8.07 5.44 -17.90
CA TYR A 33 -7.48 4.57 -18.92
C TYR A 33 -6.00 4.27 -18.69
N ASP A 34 -5.23 5.28 -18.26
CA ASP A 34 -3.77 5.16 -18.08
C ASP A 34 -3.37 4.61 -16.70
N SER A 35 -4.32 4.49 -15.77
CA SER A 35 -4.08 4.04 -14.40
C SER A 35 -4.46 2.57 -14.19
N SER A 36 -3.72 1.93 -13.28
CA SER A 36 -4.15 0.68 -12.65
C SER A 36 -4.86 0.99 -11.33
N TRP A 37 -5.98 0.32 -11.08
CA TRP A 37 -6.85 0.60 -9.93
C TRP A 37 -6.84 -0.56 -8.94
N TYR A 38 -6.44 -0.31 -7.70
CA TYR A 38 -6.18 -1.30 -6.67
C TYR A 38 -7.20 -1.23 -5.53
N ILE A 39 -7.61 -2.39 -5.01
CA ILE A 39 -8.52 -2.48 -3.86
C ILE A 39 -8.20 -3.74 -3.03
N TYR A 40 -8.43 -3.68 -1.72
CA TYR A 40 -8.50 -4.86 -0.87
C TYR A 40 -9.93 -5.37 -0.76
N GLU A 41 -10.14 -6.63 -1.13
CA GLU A 41 -11.39 -7.34 -0.95
C GLU A 41 -11.10 -8.72 -0.36
N ASP A 42 -11.79 -9.07 0.72
CA ASP A 42 -11.64 -10.37 1.41
C ASP A 42 -10.18 -10.72 1.74
N GLY A 43 -9.41 -9.72 2.20
CA GLY A 43 -8.00 -9.86 2.56
C GLY A 43 -7.05 -10.02 1.37
N LYS A 44 -7.52 -9.81 0.14
CA LYS A 44 -6.73 -9.95 -1.09
C LYS A 44 -6.63 -8.61 -1.80
N LEU A 45 -5.41 -8.28 -2.25
CA LEU A 45 -5.19 -7.15 -3.13
C LEU A 45 -5.58 -7.53 -4.56
N ASN A 46 -6.53 -6.80 -5.12
CA ASN A 46 -6.98 -6.95 -6.50
C ASN A 46 -6.63 -5.69 -7.31
N LYS A 47 -6.42 -5.87 -8.62
CA LYS A 47 -6.06 -4.81 -9.58
C LYS A 47 -6.98 -4.86 -10.78
N MET A 48 -7.63 -3.74 -11.07
CA MET A 48 -8.50 -3.52 -12.21
C MET A 48 -7.83 -2.56 -13.21
N ASP A 49 -7.84 -2.93 -14.48
CA ASP A 49 -7.26 -2.12 -15.57
C ASP A 49 -8.28 -1.96 -16.72
N PHE A 50 -8.29 -0.76 -17.30
CA PHE A 50 -9.08 -0.40 -18.49
C PHE A 50 -8.14 0.15 -19.57
N LYS A 51 -7.45 -0.71 -20.31
CA LYS A 51 -6.38 -0.28 -21.22
C LYS A 51 -6.44 -0.99 -22.55
N ASP A 52 -6.17 -0.28 -23.63
CA ASP A 52 -6.15 -0.80 -25.01
C ASP A 52 -7.48 -1.46 -25.43
N ASN A 53 -8.59 -0.91 -24.92
CA ASN A 53 -9.95 -1.47 -24.99
C ASN A 53 -10.11 -2.86 -24.33
N GLU A 54 -9.11 -3.31 -23.58
CA GLU A 54 -9.12 -4.51 -22.79
C GLU A 54 -9.46 -4.21 -21.34
N PHE A 55 -10.21 -5.13 -20.73
CA PHE A 55 -10.52 -5.12 -19.31
C PHE A 55 -9.78 -6.27 -18.65
N SER A 56 -9.15 -6.00 -17.52
CA SER A 56 -8.64 -7.04 -16.65
C SER A 56 -8.97 -6.74 -15.20
N TYR A 57 -9.34 -7.78 -14.44
CA TYR A 57 -9.49 -7.68 -13.00
C TYR A 57 -8.88 -8.92 -12.35
N VAL A 58 -7.72 -8.73 -11.72
CA VAL A 58 -6.85 -9.83 -11.26
C VAL A 58 -6.56 -9.72 -9.77
N ASN A 59 -6.34 -10.85 -9.13
CA ASN A 59 -5.66 -10.86 -7.84
C ASN A 59 -4.16 -10.60 -8.06
N VAL A 60 -3.59 -9.63 -7.36
CA VAL A 60 -2.22 -9.16 -7.57
C VAL A 60 -1.18 -10.25 -7.26
N ASP A 61 -1.39 -11.03 -6.21
CA ASP A 61 -0.42 -12.03 -5.76
C ASP A 61 -0.34 -13.24 -6.70
N SER A 62 -1.50 -13.71 -7.17
CA SER A 62 -1.57 -14.89 -8.05
C SER A 62 -1.53 -14.55 -9.54
N GLY A 63 -1.77 -13.29 -9.90
CA GLY A 63 -1.95 -12.85 -11.30
C GLY A 63 -3.19 -13.43 -11.98
N LYS A 64 -4.04 -14.17 -11.25
CA LYS A 64 -5.23 -14.82 -11.82
C LYS A 64 -6.39 -13.84 -11.91
N VAL A 65 -7.10 -13.88 -13.04
CA VAL A 65 -8.37 -13.16 -13.23
C VAL A 65 -9.39 -13.69 -12.24
N LEU A 66 -10.13 -12.77 -11.60
CA LEU A 66 -11.21 -13.09 -10.67
C LEU A 66 -12.31 -13.90 -11.39
N ASP A 67 -12.83 -14.93 -10.73
CA ASP A 67 -13.71 -15.93 -11.37
C ASP A 67 -14.94 -15.32 -12.05
N ASN A 68 -15.55 -14.33 -11.40
CA ASN A 68 -16.69 -13.55 -11.87
C ASN A 68 -16.37 -12.69 -13.11
N TYR A 69 -15.11 -12.36 -13.36
CA TYR A 69 -14.65 -11.54 -14.47
C TYR A 69 -13.89 -12.30 -15.56
N LYS A 70 -13.75 -13.63 -15.45
CA LYS A 70 -13.00 -14.46 -16.42
C LYS A 70 -13.44 -14.32 -17.88
N SER A 71 -14.71 -14.01 -18.11
CA SER A 71 -15.27 -13.83 -19.46
C SER A 71 -15.29 -12.37 -19.93
N CYS A 72 -14.89 -11.43 -19.07
CA CYS A 72 -14.84 -10.00 -19.36
C CYS A 72 -13.47 -9.66 -19.95
N HIS A 73 -13.40 -9.46 -21.27
CA HIS A 73 -12.14 -9.17 -21.96
C HIS A 73 -12.07 -7.75 -22.50
N THR A 74 -13.21 -7.18 -22.87
CA THR A 74 -13.27 -5.83 -23.43
C THR A 74 -14.32 -5.01 -22.70
N PHE A 75 -14.17 -3.70 -22.77
CA PHE A 75 -15.12 -2.75 -22.21
C PHE A 75 -15.51 -1.69 -23.23
N ARG A 76 -16.60 -1.01 -22.93
CA ARG A 76 -17.07 0.17 -23.66
C ARG A 76 -17.59 1.20 -22.67
N TYR A 77 -17.55 2.47 -23.01
CA TYR A 77 -17.90 3.55 -22.10
C TYR A 77 -19.01 4.45 -22.67
N ASN A 78 -19.91 4.88 -21.78
CA ASN A 78 -20.91 5.92 -22.04
C ASN A 78 -20.64 7.09 -21.10
N ARG A 79 -20.24 8.22 -21.67
CA ARG A 79 -19.92 9.45 -20.91
C ARG A 79 -21.15 10.11 -20.30
N SER A 80 -22.30 10.04 -20.97
CA SER A 80 -23.53 10.73 -20.54
C SER A 80 -24.10 10.18 -19.23
N ILE A 81 -23.91 8.88 -18.98
CA ILE A 81 -24.35 8.22 -17.74
C ILE A 81 -23.18 7.73 -16.87
N ASN A 82 -21.94 8.01 -17.28
CA ASN A 82 -20.70 7.58 -16.62
C ASN A 82 -20.66 6.07 -16.32
N VAL A 83 -20.97 5.24 -17.33
CA VAL A 83 -21.03 3.78 -17.19
C VAL A 83 -20.00 3.10 -18.08
N ILE A 84 -19.20 2.24 -17.48
CA ILE A 84 -18.38 1.26 -18.19
C ILE A 84 -19.18 -0.04 -18.32
N LYS A 85 -19.40 -0.47 -19.55
CA LYS A 85 -20.06 -1.73 -19.89
C LYS A 85 -19.02 -2.77 -20.30
N LEU A 86 -18.89 -3.82 -19.49
CA LEU A 86 -18.04 -4.96 -19.79
C LEU A 86 -18.72 -5.90 -20.79
N ASN A 87 -17.93 -6.47 -21.69
CA ASN A 87 -18.41 -7.44 -22.67
C ASN A 87 -18.37 -8.87 -22.10
N CYS A 88 -19.24 -9.14 -21.12
CA CYS A 88 -19.38 -10.44 -20.45
C CYS A 88 -20.79 -10.67 -19.89
N ASN A 89 -20.96 -11.74 -19.10
CA ASN A 89 -22.25 -12.15 -18.53
C ASN A 89 -22.91 -11.03 -17.69
N ILE A 90 -24.25 -10.98 -17.74
CA ILE A 90 -25.12 -9.83 -17.37
C ILE A 90 -25.00 -9.39 -15.91
N ASN A 91 -24.67 -10.28 -14.98
CA ASN A 91 -24.79 -9.97 -13.56
C ASN A 91 -23.80 -8.90 -13.07
N GLU A 92 -22.66 -8.70 -13.74
CA GLU A 92 -21.62 -7.72 -13.35
C GLU A 92 -21.15 -6.85 -14.52
N ASN A 93 -21.93 -6.78 -15.60
CA ASN A 93 -21.47 -6.18 -16.85
C ASN A 93 -21.54 -4.65 -16.88
N LYS A 94 -22.05 -4.00 -15.84
CA LYS A 94 -22.13 -2.54 -15.74
C LYS A 94 -21.44 -2.08 -14.47
N ILE A 95 -20.47 -1.19 -14.66
CA ILE A 95 -19.75 -0.49 -13.62
C ILE A 95 -20.10 0.98 -13.75
N TYR A 96 -20.73 1.55 -12.73
CA TYR A 96 -21.05 2.97 -12.69
C TYR A 96 -19.88 3.70 -12.02
N VAL A 97 -19.33 4.69 -12.69
CA VAL A 97 -18.26 5.52 -12.13
C VAL A 97 -18.93 6.67 -11.38
N SER A 98 -18.76 6.72 -10.06
CA SER A 98 -19.33 7.78 -9.22
C SER A 98 -18.46 9.03 -9.24
N SER A 99 -17.16 8.87 -9.03
CA SER A 99 -16.17 9.94 -9.03
C SER A 99 -14.77 9.39 -9.19
N PHE A 100 -13.84 10.17 -9.72
CA PHE A 100 -12.43 9.79 -9.78
C PHE A 100 -11.52 11.02 -9.81
N ASP A 101 -10.28 10.81 -9.38
CA ASP A 101 -9.16 11.73 -9.55
C ASP A 101 -7.87 10.92 -9.81
N LYS A 102 -6.70 11.54 -9.71
CA LYS A 102 -5.41 10.85 -9.95
C LYS A 102 -5.07 9.78 -8.92
N ASN A 103 -5.73 9.78 -7.77
CA ASN A 103 -5.40 8.94 -6.62
C ASN A 103 -6.46 7.88 -6.33
N SER A 104 -7.73 8.18 -6.65
CA SER A 104 -8.87 7.38 -6.26
C SER A 104 -9.94 7.28 -7.34
N LEU A 105 -10.63 6.15 -7.36
CA LEU A 105 -11.75 5.84 -8.24
C LEU A 105 -12.87 5.21 -7.40
N VAL A 106 -14.01 5.88 -7.35
CA VAL A 106 -15.22 5.38 -6.69
C VAL A 106 -16.17 4.84 -7.74
N MET A 107 -16.54 3.57 -7.61
CA MET A 107 -17.41 2.87 -8.54
C MET A 107 -18.53 2.13 -7.81
N GLN A 108 -19.68 2.02 -8.46
CA GLN A 108 -20.76 1.14 -8.04
C GLN A 108 -20.79 -0.10 -8.93
N ILE A 109 -20.61 -1.26 -8.31
CA ILE A 109 -20.65 -2.58 -8.95
C ILE A 109 -21.74 -3.39 -8.24
N ASN A 110 -22.75 -3.84 -8.98
CA ASN A 110 -23.90 -4.57 -8.43
C ASN A 110 -24.63 -3.87 -7.28
N GLY A 111 -24.72 -2.54 -7.35
CA GLY A 111 -25.35 -1.72 -6.31
C GLY A 111 -24.44 -1.41 -5.11
N VAL A 112 -23.25 -2.01 -5.03
CA VAL A 112 -22.28 -1.79 -3.95
C VAL A 112 -21.24 -0.77 -4.39
N GLU A 113 -21.09 0.30 -3.61
CA GLU A 113 -20.04 1.29 -3.81
C GLU A 113 -18.69 0.75 -3.31
N LYS A 114 -17.65 0.97 -4.11
CA LYS A 114 -16.27 0.54 -3.84
C LYS A 114 -15.30 1.65 -4.21
N THR A 115 -14.26 1.82 -3.40
CA THR A 115 -13.17 2.77 -3.65
C THR A 115 -11.91 2.01 -4.02
N TYR A 116 -11.36 2.35 -5.19
CA TYR A 116 -10.10 1.86 -5.71
C TYR A 116 -9.06 2.98 -5.67
N TYR A 117 -7.79 2.60 -5.63
CA TYR A 117 -6.65 3.52 -5.51
C TYR A 117 -5.67 3.34 -6.67
N SER A 118 -4.98 4.40 -7.08
CA SER A 118 -4.10 4.35 -8.26
C SER A 118 -2.76 3.62 -8.03
N SER A 119 -2.46 3.21 -6.79
CA SER A 119 -1.25 2.47 -6.46
C SER A 119 -1.50 1.39 -5.40
N LYS A 120 -0.58 0.41 -5.34
CA LYS A 120 -0.61 -0.62 -4.29
C LYS A 120 -0.39 0.01 -2.92
N GLU A 121 0.50 0.98 -2.85
CA GLU A 121 0.89 1.69 -1.64
C GLU A 121 -0.31 2.43 -1.02
N GLU A 122 -1.10 3.14 -1.84
CA GLU A 122 -2.33 3.80 -1.38
C GLU A 122 -3.39 2.79 -0.95
N ALA A 123 -3.61 1.72 -1.72
CA ALA A 123 -4.54 0.66 -1.33
C ALA A 123 -4.16 0.01 0.02
N ASN A 124 -2.87 -0.26 0.22
CA ASN A 124 -2.34 -0.79 1.49
C ASN A 124 -2.54 0.20 2.64
N LYS A 125 -2.28 1.50 2.41
CA LYS A 125 -2.49 2.56 3.41
C LYS A 125 -3.96 2.57 3.86
N PHE A 126 -4.91 2.62 2.94
CA PHE A 126 -6.33 2.69 3.30
C PHE A 126 -6.86 1.39 3.92
N GLU A 127 -6.36 0.24 3.50
CA GLU A 127 -6.68 -1.03 4.16
C GLU A 127 -6.13 -1.06 5.59
N PHE A 128 -4.91 -0.56 5.82
CA PHE A 128 -4.36 -0.41 7.16
C PHE A 128 -5.22 0.52 8.04
N ILE A 129 -5.62 1.68 7.52
CA ILE A 129 -6.49 2.64 8.20
C ILE A 129 -7.80 1.96 8.63
N LYS A 130 -8.45 1.28 7.69
CA LYS A 130 -9.71 0.55 7.92
C LYS A 130 -9.56 -0.55 8.97
N ASN A 131 -8.54 -1.40 8.84
CA ASN A 131 -8.32 -2.54 9.76
C ASN A 131 -7.98 -2.11 11.18
N ASN A 132 -7.45 -0.90 11.35
CA ASN A 132 -7.15 -0.33 12.66
C ASN A 132 -8.22 0.65 13.16
N GLY A 133 -9.34 0.81 12.45
CA GLY A 133 -10.43 1.70 12.83
C GLY A 133 -10.02 3.18 12.92
N LEU A 134 -9.05 3.59 12.09
CA LEU A 134 -8.53 4.96 12.07
C LEU A 134 -9.29 5.82 11.06
N THR A 135 -9.30 7.12 11.30
CA THR A 135 -9.53 8.13 10.28
C THR A 135 -8.23 8.43 9.52
N LYS A 136 -8.35 9.07 8.35
CA LYS A 136 -7.17 9.55 7.60
C LYS A 136 -6.32 10.51 8.43
N GLU A 137 -6.96 11.42 9.16
CA GLU A 137 -6.27 12.42 10.00
C GLU A 137 -5.52 11.76 11.17
N GLU A 138 -6.10 10.74 11.80
CA GLU A 138 -5.40 9.98 12.85
C GLU A 138 -4.19 9.24 12.29
N TYR A 139 -4.31 8.63 11.10
CA TYR A 139 -3.19 8.00 10.43
C TYR A 139 -2.09 9.00 10.09
N ASP A 140 -2.44 10.13 9.47
CA ASP A 140 -1.46 11.13 9.05
C ASP A 140 -0.69 11.67 10.28
N LYS A 141 -1.36 11.83 11.43
CA LYS A 141 -0.69 12.17 12.72
C LYS A 141 0.19 11.04 13.26
N LEU A 142 -0.20 9.78 13.09
CA LEU A 142 0.58 8.64 13.56
C LEU A 142 1.92 8.54 12.82
N VAL A 143 1.92 8.75 11.50
CA VAL A 143 3.14 8.65 10.69
C VAL A 143 4.03 9.89 10.75
N ASP A 144 3.49 11.04 11.17
CA ASP A 144 4.24 12.29 11.39
C ASP A 144 5.00 12.27 12.72
N ILE A 145 5.96 11.34 12.83
CA ILE A 145 6.77 11.18 14.03
C ILE A 145 7.87 12.24 14.07
N ASP A 146 7.82 13.10 15.09
CA ASP A 146 8.90 14.03 15.39
C ASP A 146 10.08 13.31 16.08
N PHE A 147 11.03 12.86 15.25
CA PHE A 147 12.25 12.19 15.73
C PHE A 147 13.15 13.08 16.60
N THR A 148 12.99 14.41 16.57
CA THR A 148 13.82 15.33 17.36
C THR A 148 13.52 15.28 18.86
N LYS A 149 12.37 14.69 19.23
CA LYS A 149 12.00 14.45 20.63
C LYS A 149 12.83 13.34 21.28
N TYR A 150 13.49 12.49 20.48
CA TYR A 150 14.30 11.38 20.97
C TYR A 150 15.78 11.71 20.89
N SER A 151 16.57 11.11 21.79
CA SER A 151 18.02 11.13 21.67
C SER A 151 18.42 10.29 20.46
N SER A 152 19.04 10.89 19.46
CA SER A 152 19.45 10.21 18.23
C SER A 152 20.94 10.32 17.98
N ILE A 153 21.50 9.32 17.32
CA ILE A 153 22.89 9.31 16.81
C ILE A 153 22.90 8.95 15.33
N ILE A 154 23.95 9.37 14.63
CA ILE A 154 24.26 8.91 13.28
C ILE A 154 25.34 7.80 13.31
N PRO A 155 25.50 6.99 12.24
CA PRO A 155 26.50 5.93 12.20
C PRO A 155 27.93 6.38 12.54
N ALA A 156 28.33 7.60 12.16
CA ALA A 156 29.64 8.16 12.47
C ALA A 156 29.91 8.31 13.99
N GLU A 157 28.87 8.41 14.81
CA GLU A 157 28.97 8.55 16.27
C GLU A 157 28.96 7.20 17.00
N PHE A 158 28.74 6.10 16.27
CA PHE A 158 28.58 4.76 16.84
C PHE A 158 29.82 4.28 17.60
N ASP A 159 31.03 4.61 17.12
CA ASP A 159 32.28 4.22 17.78
C ASP A 159 32.45 4.89 19.16
N THR A 160 31.97 6.13 19.31
CA THR A 160 31.95 6.82 20.61
C THR A 160 31.05 6.08 21.58
N LEU A 161 29.87 5.67 21.13
CA LEU A 161 28.93 4.91 21.95
C LEU A 161 29.48 3.53 22.33
N LEU A 162 30.05 2.79 21.38
CA LEU A 162 30.62 1.47 21.61
C LEU A 162 31.74 1.51 22.66
N ASN A 163 32.56 2.57 22.65
CA ASN A 163 33.66 2.74 23.60
C ASN A 163 33.25 3.38 24.94
N SER A 164 32.00 3.80 25.09
CA SER A 164 31.48 4.34 26.36
C SER A 164 31.53 3.31 27.48
N LYS A 165 31.70 3.78 28.73
CA LYS A 165 31.59 2.93 29.93
C LYS A 165 30.14 2.57 30.26
N GLU A 166 29.20 3.41 29.82
CA GLU A 166 27.78 3.20 30.02
C GLU A 166 27.20 2.34 28.91
N THR A 167 26.16 1.59 29.24
CA THR A 167 25.45 0.74 28.28
C THR A 167 24.06 1.32 28.04
N ASN A 168 23.77 1.61 26.77
CA ASN A 168 22.51 2.19 26.31
C ASN A 168 21.79 1.20 25.40
N TYR A 169 20.47 1.33 25.32
CA TYR A 169 19.72 0.71 24.24
C TYR A 169 19.88 1.55 22.97
N VAL A 170 19.99 0.89 21.83
CA VAL A 170 20.13 1.52 20.51
C VAL A 170 19.13 0.87 19.57
N ALA A 171 18.14 1.65 19.13
CA ALA A 171 17.16 1.21 18.13
C ALA A 171 17.60 1.73 16.76
N ALA A 172 17.82 0.83 15.79
CA ALA A 172 18.09 1.22 14.42
C ALA A 172 16.79 1.61 13.71
N VAL A 173 16.67 2.87 13.31
CA VAL A 173 15.41 3.45 12.79
C VAL A 173 15.58 4.11 11.43
N ASN A 174 14.52 4.08 10.62
CA ASN A 174 14.42 4.75 9.33
C ASN A 174 13.27 5.77 9.36
N SER A 175 13.56 7.04 9.13
CA SER A 175 12.60 8.15 9.22
C SER A 175 11.47 8.09 8.19
N ASN A 176 11.53 7.20 7.20
CA ASN A 176 10.42 6.95 6.28
C ASN A 176 9.34 6.07 6.95
N VAL A 177 8.48 6.71 7.74
CA VAL A 177 7.37 6.05 8.45
C VAL A 177 6.13 5.97 7.53
N ASN A 178 5.53 4.79 7.43
CA ASN A 178 4.32 4.55 6.65
C ASN A 178 3.49 3.38 7.22
N TYR A 179 2.45 2.95 6.51
CA TYR A 179 1.53 1.89 6.96
C TYR A 179 2.24 0.56 7.28
N ALA A 180 3.39 0.29 6.65
CA ALA A 180 4.08 -0.99 6.77
C ALA A 180 4.95 -1.09 8.03
N ASN A 181 5.34 0.03 8.62
CA ASN A 181 6.26 0.07 9.77
C ASN A 181 5.74 0.90 10.97
N ILE A 182 4.65 1.66 10.82
CA ILE A 182 4.13 2.52 11.90
C ILE A 182 3.84 1.76 13.20
N SER A 183 3.38 0.51 13.13
CA SER A 183 3.18 -0.34 14.30
C SER A 183 4.47 -0.56 15.09
N ASN A 184 5.62 -0.67 14.41
CA ASN A 184 6.91 -0.82 15.08
C ASN A 184 7.34 0.47 15.78
N TYR A 185 6.99 1.62 15.23
CA TYR A 185 7.25 2.90 15.89
C TYR A 185 6.36 3.14 17.11
N VAL A 186 5.10 2.68 17.09
CA VAL A 186 4.24 2.69 18.27
C VAL A 186 4.82 1.80 19.38
N ALA A 187 5.30 0.60 19.03
CA ALA A 187 5.98 -0.27 19.99
C ALA A 187 7.32 0.33 20.48
N LEU A 188 8.04 1.06 19.62
CA LEU A 188 9.28 1.73 19.98
C LEU A 188 9.04 2.87 20.97
N ASP A 189 8.01 3.71 20.77
CA ASP A 189 7.66 4.77 21.73
C ASP A 189 7.37 4.18 23.11
N LYS A 190 6.61 3.08 23.15
CA LYS A 190 6.39 2.31 24.37
C LYS A 190 7.70 1.79 24.97
N PHE A 191 8.57 1.19 24.16
CA PHE A 191 9.89 0.71 24.59
C PHE A 191 10.72 1.84 25.22
N ILE A 192 10.76 3.02 24.60
CA ILE A 192 11.48 4.19 25.10
C ILE A 192 10.92 4.66 26.44
N SER A 193 9.58 4.68 26.58
CA SER A 193 8.92 5.13 27.80
C SER A 193 9.07 4.18 29.00
N GLU A 194 9.21 2.88 28.74
CA GLU A 194 9.26 1.84 29.78
C GLU A 194 10.70 1.34 30.06
N ALA A 195 11.66 1.61 29.18
CA ALA A 195 13.03 1.17 29.34
C ALA A 195 13.71 1.79 30.58
N LYS A 196 14.40 0.95 31.36
CA LYS A 196 15.21 1.38 32.53
C LYS A 196 16.54 2.05 32.17
N LYS A 197 16.93 2.00 30.90
CA LYS A 197 18.18 2.59 30.38
C LYS A 197 17.85 3.59 29.30
N ASN A 198 18.75 4.53 29.08
CA ASN A 198 18.61 5.48 27.98
C ASN A 198 18.53 4.73 26.65
N VAL A 199 17.59 5.17 25.80
CA VAL A 199 17.36 4.63 24.47
C VAL A 199 17.80 5.68 23.45
N LEU A 200 18.76 5.31 22.62
CA LEU A 200 19.26 6.12 21.53
C LEU A 200 18.71 5.59 20.20
N LEU A 201 18.30 6.49 19.33
CA LEU A 201 17.89 6.15 17.97
C LEU A 201 19.10 6.24 17.03
N LEU A 202 19.53 5.12 16.48
CA LEU A 202 20.51 5.10 15.39
C LEU A 202 19.76 5.36 14.07
N ASN A 203 19.86 6.58 13.55
CA ASN A 203 19.20 6.95 12.31
C ASN A 203 19.97 6.38 11.11
N VAL A 204 19.38 5.41 10.43
CA VAL A 204 19.96 4.73 9.26
C VAL A 204 19.32 5.14 7.93
N SER A 205 18.49 6.18 7.93
CA SER A 205 17.72 6.59 6.75
C SER A 205 18.59 6.97 5.54
N ASN A 206 19.77 7.53 5.82
CA ASN A 206 20.76 7.95 4.81
C ASN A 206 22.07 7.17 4.94
N ILE A 207 22.02 5.92 5.41
CA ILE A 207 23.22 5.11 5.64
C ILE A 207 23.99 4.89 4.33
N THR A 208 25.30 5.15 4.35
CA THR A 208 26.16 4.91 3.19
C THR A 208 26.73 3.48 3.21
N LYS A 209 27.29 3.04 2.07
CA LYS A 209 28.02 1.75 2.01
C LYS A 209 29.21 1.71 2.96
N GLU A 210 29.85 2.86 3.20
CA GLU A 210 30.97 2.95 4.14
C GLU A 210 30.48 2.81 5.58
N ASP A 211 29.40 3.51 5.94
CA ASP A 211 28.76 3.38 7.27
C ASP A 211 28.33 1.94 7.55
N ALA A 212 27.65 1.29 6.59
CA ALA A 212 27.19 -0.10 6.72
C ALA A 212 28.37 -1.06 6.94
N LYS A 213 29.45 -0.93 6.15
CA LYS A 213 30.69 -1.71 6.34
C LYS A 213 31.34 -1.45 7.70
N ASN A 214 31.36 -0.19 8.13
CA ASN A 214 31.93 0.18 9.42
C ASN A 214 31.13 -0.45 10.56
N LEU A 215 29.79 -0.36 10.55
CA LEU A 215 28.94 -1.01 11.54
C LEU A 215 29.09 -2.54 11.54
N HIS A 216 29.05 -3.18 10.36
CA HIS A 216 29.22 -4.62 10.21
C HIS A 216 30.57 -5.10 10.76
N SER A 217 31.65 -4.34 10.55
CA SER A 217 32.97 -4.67 11.11
C SER A 217 33.01 -4.70 12.65
N LYS A 218 32.05 -4.03 13.32
CA LYS A 218 31.92 -4.06 14.78
C LYS A 218 31.11 -5.25 15.27
N SER A 219 30.14 -5.71 14.48
CA SER A 219 29.30 -6.86 14.80
C SER A 219 28.51 -7.34 13.59
N ASP A 220 28.42 -8.67 13.45
CA ASP A 220 27.58 -9.35 12.44
C ASP A 220 26.07 -9.10 12.62
N TYR A 221 25.65 -8.45 13.71
CA TYR A 221 24.26 -8.00 13.88
C TYR A 221 23.88 -6.85 12.94
N PHE A 222 24.86 -6.15 12.39
CA PHE A 222 24.67 -5.08 11.41
C PHE A 222 25.04 -5.60 10.03
N SER A 223 24.26 -5.27 9.02
CA SER A 223 24.56 -5.68 7.65
C SER A 223 25.62 -4.81 7.00
N ALA A 224 26.41 -5.38 6.10
CA ALA A 224 27.25 -4.62 5.18
C ALA A 224 26.48 -4.13 3.94
N ASP A 225 25.28 -4.65 3.69
CA ASP A 225 24.40 -4.20 2.62
C ASP A 225 23.44 -3.12 3.11
N VAL A 226 23.47 -1.96 2.44
CA VAL A 226 22.58 -0.82 2.71
C VAL A 226 21.11 -1.21 2.53
N SER A 227 20.81 -2.14 1.61
CA SER A 227 19.44 -2.56 1.33
C SER A 227 18.75 -3.21 2.53
N GLU A 228 19.51 -3.85 3.43
CA GLU A 228 18.98 -4.51 4.62
C GLU A 228 18.59 -3.53 5.74
N TYR A 229 18.99 -2.25 5.64
CA TYR A 229 18.55 -1.20 6.56
C TYR A 229 17.23 -0.54 6.11
N ILE A 230 16.76 -0.83 4.90
CA ILE A 230 15.46 -0.41 4.38
C ILE A 230 14.44 -1.52 4.72
N THR A 231 14.32 -1.81 6.01
CA THR A 231 13.36 -2.78 6.53
C THR A 231 12.22 -2.06 7.25
N ASN A 232 11.07 -2.72 7.34
CA ASN A 232 9.95 -2.24 8.14
C ASN A 232 10.14 -2.52 9.63
N GLU A 233 11.14 -3.32 9.99
CA GLU A 233 11.42 -3.82 11.33
C GLU A 233 12.40 -2.91 12.08
N ILE A 234 12.33 -2.91 13.42
CA ILE A 234 13.26 -2.15 14.26
C ILE A 234 14.00 -3.11 15.17
N ASN A 235 15.32 -3.21 14.98
CA ASN A 235 16.18 -3.98 15.88
C ASN A 235 16.69 -3.09 16.99
N VAL A 236 16.60 -3.60 18.23
CA VAL A 236 17.11 -2.95 19.42
C VAL A 236 18.30 -3.72 19.96
N TYR A 237 19.38 -3.01 20.20
CA TYR A 237 20.65 -3.53 20.71
C TYR A 237 21.00 -2.89 22.04
N MET A 238 21.78 -3.58 22.86
CA MET A 238 22.45 -3.01 24.01
C MET A 238 23.91 -2.77 23.61
N ILE A 239 24.35 -1.51 23.67
CA ILE A 239 25.66 -1.08 23.17
C ILE A 239 26.40 -0.29 24.25
N GLY A 240 27.69 -0.61 24.40
CA GLY A 240 28.60 0.05 25.34
C GLY A 240 29.62 -0.95 25.90
N ASN A 241 30.64 -0.47 26.58
CA ASN A 241 31.74 -1.29 27.13
C ASN A 241 32.39 -2.22 26.09
N LYS A 242 32.51 -1.76 24.84
CA LYS A 242 33.01 -2.52 23.68
C LYS A 242 32.20 -3.78 23.39
N LYS A 243 30.95 -3.83 23.81
CA LYS A 243 30.04 -4.95 23.58
C LYS A 243 28.79 -4.47 22.86
N ILE A 244 28.29 -5.35 22.00
CA ILE A 244 27.01 -5.21 21.31
C ILE A 244 26.24 -6.50 21.60
N LYS A 245 25.02 -6.38 22.09
CA LYS A 245 24.12 -7.51 22.34
C LYS A 245 22.78 -7.21 21.69
N PHE A 246 22.26 -8.14 20.89
CA PHE A 246 20.88 -8.07 20.45
C PHE A 246 19.92 -8.20 21.65
N VAL A 247 18.91 -7.34 21.72
CA VAL A 247 17.93 -7.31 22.81
C VAL A 247 16.60 -7.83 22.31
N THR A 248 16.03 -7.15 21.33
CA THR A 248 14.72 -7.50 20.76
C THR A 248 14.57 -6.95 19.36
N LYS A 249 13.58 -7.48 18.64
CA LYS A 249 13.16 -7.04 17.32
C LYS A 249 11.69 -6.65 17.41
N LEU A 250 11.38 -5.43 16.98
CA LEU A 250 10.00 -4.95 16.82
C LEU A 250 9.58 -5.24 15.38
N ASP A 251 8.64 -6.19 15.22
CA ASP A 251 8.06 -6.58 13.93
C ASP A 251 6.55 -6.87 14.05
N PHE A 252 5.80 -5.83 14.37
CA PHE A 252 4.35 -5.83 14.51
C PHE A 252 3.68 -5.49 13.19
N LYS A 253 2.72 -6.34 12.79
CA LYS A 253 1.92 -6.13 11.57
C LYS A 253 0.65 -5.32 11.82
N ASP A 254 0.24 -5.16 13.08
CA ASP A 254 -0.97 -4.44 13.46
C ASP A 254 -0.75 -3.57 14.72
N LEU A 255 -1.55 -2.50 14.86
CA LEU A 255 -1.38 -1.55 15.97
C LEU A 255 -1.81 -2.13 17.32
N LYS A 256 -2.70 -3.12 17.34
CA LYS A 256 -3.18 -3.71 18.59
C LYS A 256 -2.05 -4.47 19.26
N SER A 257 -1.39 -5.37 18.53
CA SER A 257 -0.23 -6.12 19.00
C SER A 257 0.90 -5.18 19.43
N ALA A 258 1.16 -4.11 18.68
CA ALA A 258 2.17 -3.11 19.04
C ALA A 258 1.86 -2.38 20.35
N LYS A 259 0.59 -2.06 20.64
CA LYS A 259 0.19 -1.41 21.90
C LYS A 259 0.25 -2.36 23.09
N GLU A 260 -0.01 -3.65 22.86
CA GLU A 260 0.04 -4.72 23.87
C GLU A 260 1.45 -5.24 24.12
N PHE A 261 2.44 -4.86 23.30
CA PHE A 261 3.85 -5.21 23.46
C PHE A 261 4.36 -4.88 24.87
N ASN A 262 4.99 -5.83 25.54
CA ASN A 262 5.63 -5.61 26.83
C ASN A 262 7.15 -5.65 26.66
N VAL A 263 7.84 -4.69 27.27
CA VAL A 263 9.30 -4.67 27.29
C VAL A 263 9.79 -5.77 28.23
N GLU A 264 10.27 -6.88 27.67
CA GLU A 264 10.94 -7.93 28.44
C GLU A 264 12.35 -7.47 28.83
N GLU A 265 12.70 -7.66 30.12
CA GLU A 265 13.98 -7.24 30.72
C GLU A 265 15.09 -8.29 30.60
#